data_AF-A0A7R9VI99-F1
#
_entry.id   AF-A0A7R9VI99-F1
#
_cell.length_a   1.000
_cell.length_b   1.000
_cell.length_c   1.000
_cell.angle_alpha   90.00
_cell.angle_beta   90.00
_cell.angle_gamma   90.00
#
_symmetry.space_group_name_H-M   'P 1'
#
loop_
_entity.id
_entity.type
_entity.pdbx_description
1 polymer ?
#
loop_
_entity_poly.entity_id
_entity_poly.type
_entity_poly.pdbx_seq_one_letter_code
_entity_poly.pdbx_strand_id
1 'polypeptide(L)'
;PGCFTMYRIKSDDGQPLLACDFVFGQYARNDIESLHDKNLYHLGEDRMLTTLLLQRHSDMKLSFIPEAVCWTIVPHTFKILVSQRRRWINSTIHNMFELLKVRTMCGICFISMKTVVIFDMIATAILPASMVYAGYFIYLVIVGG
;
A
#
# COMPACT_ATOMS: atom_id res chain seq x y z
N PRO A 1 6.33 -1.36 0.89
CA PRO A 1 6.42 -2.68 1.54
C PRO A 1 5.06 -3.38 1.46
N GLY A 2 4.89 -4.18 0.41
CA GLY A 2 3.87 -5.23 0.37
C GLY A 2 4.61 -6.51 0.64
N CYS A 3 4.34 -7.13 1.78
CA CYS A 3 4.74 -8.50 2.04
C CYS A 3 3.89 -8.96 3.21
N PHE A 4 3.01 -9.90 2.94
CA PHE A 4 2.32 -10.63 3.97
C PHE A 4 3.14 -11.85 4.31
N THR A 5 3.23 -12.14 5.59
CA THR A 5 3.97 -13.32 6.04
C THR A 5 3.04 -14.47 6.44
N MET A 6 1.79 -14.18 6.78
CA MET A 6 0.87 -15.19 7.29
C MET A 6 -0.60 -14.83 7.03
N TYR A 7 -1.39 -15.84 6.65
CA TYR A 7 -2.83 -15.73 6.51
C TYR A 7 -3.54 -16.83 7.28
N ARG A 8 -4.64 -16.44 7.91
CA ARG A 8 -5.62 -17.40 8.40
C ARG A 8 -6.43 -17.92 7.21
N ILE A 9 -6.41 -19.23 6.98
CA ILE A 9 -7.11 -19.83 5.82
C ILE A 9 -8.62 -19.89 6.08
N LYS A 10 -9.04 -20.22 7.30
CA LYS A 10 -10.45 -20.33 7.72
C LYS A 10 -10.70 -19.62 9.03
N SER A 11 -11.87 -18.99 9.17
CA SER A 11 -12.39 -18.45 10.43
C SER A 11 -12.66 -19.56 11.45
N ASP A 12 -12.97 -19.18 12.69
CA ASP A 12 -13.36 -20.12 13.77
C ASP A 12 -14.63 -20.91 13.37
N ASP A 13 -15.53 -20.29 12.61
CA ASP A 13 -16.75 -20.91 12.07
C ASP A 13 -16.52 -21.72 10.78
N GLY A 14 -15.26 -21.93 10.37
CA GLY A 14 -14.91 -22.72 9.18
C GLY A 14 -15.02 -22.00 7.83
N GLN A 15 -15.45 -20.74 7.81
CA GLN A 15 -15.55 -19.90 6.61
C GLN A 15 -14.16 -19.64 5.98
N PRO A 16 -13.95 -19.85 4.67
CA PRO A 16 -12.69 -19.52 4.02
C PRO A 16 -12.50 -17.99 3.98
N LEU A 17 -11.29 -17.52 4.32
CA LEU A 17 -11.00 -16.08 4.37
C LEU A 17 -10.33 -15.59 3.08
N LEU A 18 -9.15 -16.15 2.77
CA LEU A 18 -8.40 -15.81 1.56
C LEU A 18 -9.07 -16.39 0.30
N ALA A 19 -9.48 -17.66 0.37
CA ALA A 19 -10.11 -18.39 -0.73
C ALA A 19 -11.63 -18.20 -0.80
N CYS A 20 -12.17 -17.11 -0.24
CA CYS A 20 -13.58 -16.79 -0.45
C CYS A 20 -13.81 -16.26 -1.87
N ASP A 21 -14.99 -16.55 -2.44
CA ASP A 21 -15.31 -16.22 -3.83
C ASP A 21 -15.08 -14.75 -4.18
N PHE A 22 -15.38 -13.83 -3.26
CA PHE A 22 -15.18 -12.40 -3.47
C PHE A 22 -13.71 -12.02 -3.59
N VAL A 23 -12.88 -12.41 -2.61
CA VAL A 23 -11.45 -12.06 -2.59
C VAL A 23 -10.75 -12.74 -3.75
N PHE A 24 -11.01 -14.04 -3.95
CA PHE A 24 -10.43 -14.79 -5.07
C PHE A 24 -10.84 -14.19 -6.42
N GLY A 25 -12.13 -13.91 -6.62
CA GLY A 25 -12.64 -13.36 -7.87
C GLY A 25 -12.07 -12.00 -8.22
N GLN A 26 -11.89 -11.10 -7.25
CA GLN A 26 -11.26 -9.80 -7.48
C GLN A 26 -9.74 -9.90 -7.65
N TYR A 27 -9.09 -10.76 -6.88
CA TYR A 27 -7.64 -10.90 -6.90
C TYR A 27 -7.12 -11.61 -8.16
N ALA A 28 -7.89 -12.59 -8.67
CA ALA A 28 -7.57 -13.34 -9.88
C ALA A 28 -7.97 -12.61 -11.19
N ARG A 29 -8.37 -11.34 -11.09
CA ARG A 29 -8.75 -10.54 -12.27
C ARG A 29 -7.56 -10.32 -13.19
N ASN A 30 -7.77 -10.63 -14.47
CA ASN A 30 -6.80 -10.39 -15.55
C ASN A 30 -7.31 -9.36 -16.57
N ASP A 31 -8.58 -8.96 -16.45
CA ASP A 31 -9.26 -7.95 -17.25
C ASP A 31 -8.85 -6.54 -16.81
N ILE A 32 -7.60 -6.18 -17.07
CA ILE A 32 -7.01 -4.92 -16.60
C ILE A 32 -7.09 -3.85 -17.68
N GLU A 33 -8.14 -3.03 -17.62
CA GLU A 33 -8.41 -2.01 -18.63
C GLU A 33 -7.83 -0.64 -18.28
N SER A 34 -7.84 -0.25 -17.00
CA SER A 34 -7.43 1.09 -16.57
C SER A 34 -6.01 1.16 -16.00
N LEU A 35 -5.42 2.37 -16.01
CA LEU A 35 -4.17 2.63 -15.30
C LEU A 35 -4.31 2.44 -13.79
N HIS A 36 -5.49 2.72 -13.24
CA HIS A 36 -5.77 2.50 -11.83
C HIS A 36 -5.70 1.01 -11.51
N ASP A 37 -6.37 0.17 -12.30
CA ASP A 37 -6.36 -1.29 -12.12
C ASP A 37 -4.95 -1.87 -12.31
N LYS A 38 -4.16 -1.38 -13.28
CA LYS A 38 -2.75 -1.79 -13.43
C LYS A 38 -1.94 -1.49 -12.18
N ASN A 39 -2.13 -0.32 -11.57
CA ASN A 39 -1.41 0.04 -10.36
C ASN A 39 -1.84 -0.78 -9.15
N LEU A 40 -3.10 -1.21 -9.08
CA LEU A 40 -3.63 -2.05 -8.01
C LEU A 40 -3.21 -3.52 -8.15
N TYR A 41 -3.54 -4.15 -9.28
CA TYR A 41 -3.48 -5.61 -9.41
C TYR A 41 -2.17 -6.13 -10.04
N HIS A 42 -1.37 -5.28 -10.71
CA HIS A 42 -0.07 -5.70 -11.25
C HIS A 42 1.14 -5.09 -10.52
N LEU A 43 1.03 -3.83 -10.07
CA LEU A 43 2.15 -3.13 -9.43
C LEU A 43 2.05 -3.10 -7.90
N GLY A 44 0.84 -3.27 -7.36
CA GLY A 44 0.50 -3.10 -5.96
C GLY A 44 -0.31 -4.24 -5.37
N GLU A 45 -0.28 -5.41 -6.01
CA GLU A 45 -1.12 -6.59 -5.72
C GLU A 45 -1.21 -6.90 -4.22
N ASP A 46 -0.07 -6.96 -3.52
CA ASP A 46 -0.02 -7.19 -2.08
C ASP A 46 -0.89 -6.18 -1.29
N ARG A 47 -0.83 -4.90 -1.65
CA ARG A 47 -1.63 -3.88 -0.97
C ARG A 47 -3.11 -4.00 -1.36
N MET A 48 -3.39 -4.37 -2.61
CA MET A 48 -4.77 -4.56 -3.02
C MET A 48 -5.40 -5.74 -2.25
N LEU A 49 -4.65 -6.82 -2.01
CA LEU A 49 -5.12 -7.95 -1.22
C LEU A 49 -5.51 -7.56 0.21
N THR A 50 -4.73 -6.70 0.89
CA THR A 50 -5.09 -6.25 2.25
C THR A 50 -6.40 -5.48 2.20
N THR A 51 -6.53 -4.60 1.21
CA THR A 51 -7.72 -3.80 0.99
C THR A 51 -8.94 -4.69 0.73
N LEU A 52 -8.84 -5.69 -0.15
CA LEU A 52 -9.92 -6.65 -0.42
C LEU A 52 -10.34 -7.43 0.82
N LEU A 53 -9.37 -7.88 1.64
CA LEU A 53 -9.65 -8.58 2.89
C LEU A 53 -10.39 -7.68 3.88
N LEU A 54 -9.98 -6.42 4.03
CA LEU A 54 -10.66 -5.44 4.89
C LEU A 54 -12.05 -5.05 4.37
N GLN A 55 -12.25 -5.01 3.05
CA GLN A 55 -13.57 -4.78 2.45
C GLN A 55 -14.52 -5.95 2.72
N ARG A 56 -14.03 -7.19 2.62
CA ARG A 56 -14.86 -8.39 2.76
C ARG A 56 -15.12 -8.78 4.21
N HIS A 57 -14.10 -8.74 5.05
CA HIS A 57 -14.09 -9.21 6.44
C HIS A 57 -13.95 -8.03 7.39
N SER A 58 -14.96 -7.17 7.41
CA SER A 58 -14.97 -5.88 8.12
C SER A 58 -14.86 -5.98 9.64
N ASP A 59 -15.20 -7.14 10.19
CA ASP A 59 -15.16 -7.53 11.60
C ASP A 59 -13.79 -8.10 12.02
N MET A 60 -12.91 -8.37 11.06
CA MET A 60 -11.56 -8.87 11.31
C MET A 60 -10.53 -7.74 11.23
N LYS A 61 -9.34 -8.00 11.79
CA LYS A 61 -8.22 -7.07 11.79
C LYS A 61 -6.98 -7.67 11.14
N LEU A 62 -6.24 -6.83 10.44
CA LEU A 62 -4.87 -7.15 10.05
C LEU A 62 -3.94 -6.81 11.22
N SER A 63 -2.96 -7.66 11.48
CA SER A 63 -2.00 -7.48 12.59
C SER A 63 -0.58 -7.63 12.07
N PHE A 64 0.32 -6.83 12.64
CA PHE A 64 1.74 -6.92 12.35
C PHE A 64 2.40 -7.87 13.36
N ILE A 65 3.21 -8.80 12.86
CA ILE A 65 3.97 -9.76 13.68
C ILE A 65 5.45 -9.37 13.56
N PRO A 66 6.09 -8.81 14.61
CA PRO A 66 7.47 -8.35 14.53
C PRO A 66 8.48 -9.48 14.31
N GLU A 67 8.16 -10.71 14.70
CA GLU A 67 8.98 -11.91 14.49
C GLU A 67 8.99 -12.37 13.02
N ALA A 68 8.03 -11.89 12.22
CA ALA A 68 7.87 -12.26 10.82
C ALA A 68 8.86 -11.48 9.93
N VAL A 69 10.15 -11.84 10.00
CA VAL A 69 11.24 -11.17 9.29
C VAL A 69 11.54 -11.85 7.94
N CYS A 70 11.72 -11.04 6.89
CA CYS A 70 12.17 -11.49 5.57
C CYS A 70 13.42 -10.73 5.12
N TRP A 71 14.34 -11.42 4.45
CA TRP A 71 15.50 -10.80 3.81
C TRP A 71 15.15 -10.37 2.38
N THR A 72 15.58 -9.18 1.99
CA THR A 72 15.38 -8.66 0.64
C THR A 72 16.71 -8.30 0.00
N ILE A 73 16.80 -8.49 -1.32
CA ILE A 73 17.96 -8.09 -2.09
C ILE A 73 17.82 -6.60 -2.41
N VAL A 74 18.78 -5.81 -1.93
CA VAL A 74 18.82 -4.37 -2.20
C VAL A 74 19.19 -4.14 -3.67
N PRO A 75 18.53 -3.18 -4.37
CA PRO A 75 18.90 -2.84 -5.74
C PRO A 75 20.37 -2.47 -5.90
N HIS A 76 21.05 -3.07 -6.90
CA HIS A 76 22.47 -2.83 -7.16
C HIS A 76 22.77 -1.50 -7.87
N THR A 77 21.76 -0.84 -8.45
CA THR A 77 21.95 0.43 -9.15
C THR A 77 20.89 1.45 -8.74
N PHE A 78 21.29 2.72 -8.73
CA PHE A 78 20.39 3.84 -8.42
C PHE A 78 19.19 3.90 -9.37
N LYS A 79 19.38 3.58 -10.65
CA LYS A 79 18.29 3.53 -11.65
C LYS A 79 17.20 2.52 -11.26
N ILE A 80 17.59 1.33 -10.80
CA ILE A 80 16.63 0.31 -10.34
C ILE A 80 15.93 0.80 -9.07
N LEU A 81 16.67 1.38 -8.12
CA LEU A 81 16.10 1.94 -6.89
C LEU A 81 15.03 3.00 -7.20
N VAL A 82 15.32 3.96 -8.07
CA VAL A 82 14.35 5.00 -8.49
C VAL A 82 13.14 4.37 -9.18
N SER A 83 13.36 3.37 -10.05
CA SER A 83 12.26 2.65 -10.69
C SER A 83 11.35 1.92 -9.70
N GLN A 84 11.93 1.32 -8.65
CA GLN A 84 11.19 0.69 -7.56
C GLN A 84 10.37 1.72 -6.78
N ARG A 85 10.99 2.84 -6.38
CA ARG A 85 10.30 3.90 -5.63
C ARG A 85 9.14 4.50 -6.42
N ARG A 86 9.31 4.77 -7.71
CA ARG A 86 8.22 5.25 -8.59
C ARG A 86 7.05 4.26 -8.64
N ARG A 87 7.32 2.97 -8.83
CA ARG A 87 6.29 1.92 -8.81
C ARG A 87 5.54 1.90 -7.48
N TRP A 88 6.30 1.95 -6.38
CA TRP A 88 5.73 1.87 -5.03
C TRP A 88 4.87 3.09 -4.71
N ILE A 89 5.30 4.29 -5.07
CA ILE A 89 4.53 5.52 -4.87
C ILE A 89 3.22 5.44 -5.67
N ASN A 90 3.29 5.11 -6.96
CA ASN A 90 2.11 5.03 -7.82
C ASN A 90 1.09 4.02 -7.26
N SER A 91 1.50 2.78 -7.02
CA SER A 91 0.63 1.75 -6.43
C SER A 91 0.04 2.15 -5.06
N THR A 92 0.80 2.89 -4.24
CA THR A 92 0.36 3.32 -2.92
C THR A 92 -0.77 4.34 -3.02
N ILE A 93 -0.65 5.35 -3.89
CA ILE A 93 -1.71 6.34 -4.12
C ILE A 93 -3.01 5.65 -4.57
N HIS A 94 -2.91 4.77 -5.57
CA HIS A 94 -4.07 4.02 -6.08
C HIS A 94 -4.72 3.13 -4.99
N ASN A 95 -3.91 2.43 -4.19
CA ASN A 95 -4.43 1.61 -3.11
C ASN A 95 -5.06 2.44 -1.98
N MET A 96 -4.50 3.60 -1.65
CA MET A 96 -5.08 4.51 -0.65
C MET A 96 -6.47 4.99 -1.07
N PHE A 97 -6.70 5.25 -2.36
CA PHE A 97 -8.04 5.57 -2.87
C PHE A 97 -9.04 4.43 -2.63
N GLU A 98 -8.65 3.17 -2.87
CA GLU A 98 -9.50 2.01 -2.54
C GLU A 98 -9.70 1.82 -1.04
N LEU A 99 -8.66 2.08 -0.25
CA LEU A 99 -8.71 1.97 1.20
C LEU A 99 -9.69 2.99 1.81
N LEU A 100 -9.81 4.20 1.26
CA LEU A 100 -10.80 5.20 1.68
C LEU A 100 -12.26 4.73 1.50
N LYS A 101 -12.51 3.82 0.54
CA LYS A 101 -13.83 3.21 0.30
C LYS A 101 -14.21 2.16 1.34
N VAL A 102 -13.25 1.62 2.10
CA VAL A 102 -13.53 0.69 3.21
C VAL A 102 -14.36 1.39 4.28
N ARG A 103 -15.54 0.83 4.61
CA ARG A 103 -16.49 1.45 5.53
C ARG A 103 -16.05 1.37 7.00
N THR A 104 -15.41 0.28 7.39
CA THR A 104 -15.13 -0.09 8.79
C THR A 104 -13.68 0.10 9.20
N MET A 105 -13.09 1.26 8.88
CA MET A 105 -11.75 1.56 9.39
C MET A 105 -11.83 2.07 10.82
N CYS A 106 -11.04 1.46 11.71
CA CYS A 106 -10.96 1.82 13.13
C CYS A 106 -10.62 3.32 13.30
N GLY A 107 -10.98 3.93 14.42
CA GLY A 107 -10.63 5.31 14.74
C GLY A 107 -10.45 5.45 16.24
N ILE A 108 -9.60 6.40 16.65
CA ILE A 108 -9.40 6.75 18.06
C ILE A 108 -9.88 8.20 18.24
N CYS A 109 -10.83 8.43 19.15
CA CYS A 109 -11.42 9.74 19.44
C CYS A 109 -12.07 10.40 18.19
N PHE A 110 -11.79 11.69 17.94
CA PHE A 110 -12.33 12.47 16.81
C PHE A 110 -11.57 12.25 15.48
N ILE A 111 -10.55 11.38 15.46
CA ILE A 111 -9.71 11.15 14.29
C ILE A 111 -9.96 9.72 13.78
N SER A 112 -10.68 9.61 12.67
CA SER A 112 -10.85 8.36 11.93
C SER A 112 -9.53 7.97 11.25
N MET A 113 -9.24 6.68 11.11
CA MET A 113 -8.14 6.21 10.25
C MET A 113 -8.27 6.73 8.80
N LYS A 114 -9.48 7.03 8.33
CA LYS A 114 -9.70 7.69 7.03
C LYS A 114 -8.95 9.03 6.92
N THR A 115 -8.99 9.83 7.98
CA THR A 115 -8.29 11.12 8.03
C THR A 115 -6.78 10.92 7.94
N VAL A 116 -6.25 9.94 8.66
CA VAL A 116 -4.82 9.58 8.59
C VAL A 116 -4.43 9.16 7.17
N VAL A 117 -5.24 8.33 6.51
CA VAL A 117 -4.99 7.91 5.12
C VAL A 117 -5.00 9.10 4.15
N ILE A 118 -5.90 10.08 4.34
CA ILE A 118 -5.92 11.31 3.51
C ILE A 118 -4.62 12.11 3.70
N PHE A 119 -4.18 12.32 4.94
CA PHE A 119 -2.92 13.02 5.20
C PHE A 119 -1.72 12.28 4.59
N ASP A 120 -1.67 10.95 4.70
CA ASP A 120 -0.60 10.14 4.13
C ASP A 120 -0.60 10.18 2.60
N MET A 121 -1.79 10.24 1.97
CA MET A 121 -1.92 10.43 0.53
C MET A 121 -1.36 11.78 0.07
N ILE A 122 -1.66 12.86 0.80
CA ILE A 122 -1.11 14.21 0.54
C ILE A 122 0.41 14.20 0.70
N ALA A 123 0.91 13.62 1.80
CA ALA A 123 2.34 13.51 2.06
C ALA A 123 3.06 12.74 0.93
N THR A 124 2.51 11.60 0.53
CA THR A 124 3.05 10.76 -0.55
C THR A 124 3.16 11.52 -1.88
N ALA A 125 2.23 12.43 -2.18
CA ALA A 125 2.26 13.25 -3.38
C ALA A 125 3.31 14.37 -3.32
N ILE A 126 3.53 14.97 -2.13
CA ILE A 126 4.42 16.13 -1.95
C ILE A 126 5.89 15.73 -1.79
N LEU A 127 6.17 14.60 -1.11
CA LEU A 127 7.52 14.17 -0.75
C LEU A 127 8.55 14.15 -1.91
N PRO A 128 8.21 13.69 -3.13
CA PRO A 128 9.16 13.72 -4.24
C PRO A 128 9.61 15.14 -4.60
N ALA A 129 8.69 16.11 -4.59
CA ALA A 129 9.00 17.51 -4.85
C ALA A 129 9.87 18.10 -3.73
N SER A 130 9.55 17.77 -2.47
CA SER A 130 10.35 18.18 -1.31
C SER A 130 11.80 17.66 -1.38
N MET A 131 12.02 16.44 -1.88
CA MET A 131 13.38 15.90 -2.07
C MET A 131 14.17 16.69 -3.11
N VAL A 132 13.55 17.09 -4.22
CA VAL A 132 14.21 17.91 -5.25
C VAL A 132 14.57 19.28 -4.68
N TYR A 133 13.64 19.90 -3.96
CA TYR A 133 13.88 21.21 -3.34
C TYR A 133 15.01 21.15 -2.30
N ALA A 134 15.04 20.12 -1.46
CA ALA A 134 16.11 19.91 -0.49
C ALA A 134 17.48 19.77 -1.17
N GLY A 135 17.56 19.01 -2.27
CA GLY A 135 18.79 18.88 -3.06
C GLY A 135 19.25 20.21 -3.67
N TYR A 136 18.31 21.00 -4.20
CA TYR A 136 18.60 22.34 -4.73
C TYR A 136 19.09 23.30 -3.64
N PHE A 137 18.49 23.27 -2.46
CA PHE A 137 18.91 24.09 -1.33
C PHE A 137 20.34 23.74 -0.88
N ILE A 138 20.66 22.44 -0.77
CA ILE A 138 22.02 21.98 -0.44
C ILE A 138 23.03 22.48 -1.49
N TYR A 139 22.68 22.39 -2.78
CA TYR A 139 23.54 22.89 -3.85
C TYR A 139 23.83 24.38 -3.73
N LEU A 140 22.81 25.20 -3.44
CA LEU A 140 22.98 26.65 -3.25
C LEU A 140 23.89 26.97 -2.06
N VAL A 141 23.78 26.23 -0.96
CA VAL A 141 24.64 26.45 0.22
C VAL A 141 26.10 26.10 -0.07
N ILE A 142 26.36 25.06 -0.86
CA ILE A 142 27.73 24.62 -1.18
C ILE A 142 28.41 25.55 -2.20
N VAL A 143 27.67 26.02 -3.21
CA VAL A 143 28.24 26.80 -4.33
C VAL A 143 28.13 28.31 -4.11
N GLY A 144 27.09 28.76 -3.41
CA GLY A 144 26.85 30.17 -3.11
C GLY A 144 27.37 30.63 -1.75
N GLY A 145 27.99 29.72 -0.98
CA GLY A 145 28.70 30.01 0.27
C GLY A 145 30.18 30.33 0.05
#